data_AF-A0A9E2PN46-F1
#
_entry.id   AF-A0A9E2PN46-F1
#
_cell.length_a   1.000
_cell.length_b   1.000
_cell.length_c   1.000
_cell.angle_alpha   90.00
_cell.angle_beta   90.00
_cell.angle_gamma   90.00
#
_symmetry.space_group_name_H-M   'P 1'
#
loop_
_entity.id
_entity.type
_entity.pdbx_description
1 polymer ?
#
loop_
_entity_poly.entity_id
_entity_poly.type
_entity_poly.pdbx_seq_one_letter_code
_entity_poly.pdbx_strand_id
1 'polypeptide(L)'
;PKPFFWALRVLFSPVWFPPRAAWKKGADSFAVTLTNQYNAIDLKDCVLRTQQNSGGKWMSMVRQYRDVPVTCPPGKTVTLDVPIWHDGMKKALADGSFGYCRFNLLDPKGFRPITADVFVMPKEMIARYNDVMPVGPDAVL
;
A
#
# COMPACT_ATOMS: atom_id res chain seq x y z
N PRO A 1 -8.47 19.24 -12.42
CA PRO A 1 -9.19 19.13 -11.12
C PRO A 1 -8.43 19.86 -10.00
N LYS A 2 -9.14 20.51 -9.06
CA LYS A 2 -8.51 21.21 -7.91
C LYS A 2 -7.96 20.20 -6.89
N PRO A 3 -6.95 20.55 -6.05
CA PRO A 3 -6.39 19.64 -5.05
C PRO A 3 -7.43 18.96 -4.14
N PHE A 4 -8.48 19.69 -3.75
CA PHE A 4 -9.57 19.17 -2.92
C PHE A 4 -10.31 17.98 -3.55
N PHE A 5 -10.49 17.98 -4.88
CA PHE A 5 -11.09 16.85 -5.59
C PHE A 5 -10.27 15.56 -5.42
N TRP A 6 -8.94 15.69 -5.48
CA TRP A 6 -8.03 14.55 -5.30
C TRP A 6 -8.03 14.03 -3.86
N ALA A 7 -8.10 14.93 -2.87
CA ALA A 7 -8.25 14.55 -1.47
C ALA A 7 -9.56 13.79 -1.19
N LEU A 8 -10.70 14.30 -1.69
CA LEU A 8 -11.98 13.61 -1.57
C LEU A 8 -11.98 12.25 -2.27
N ARG A 9 -11.33 12.13 -3.42
CA ARG A 9 -11.22 10.84 -4.14
C ARG A 9 -10.51 9.77 -3.31
N VAL A 10 -9.54 10.14 -2.49
CA VAL A 10 -8.84 9.23 -1.56
C VAL A 10 -9.75 8.87 -0.39
N LEU A 11 -10.41 9.86 0.23
CA LEU A 11 -11.32 9.63 1.36
C LEU A 11 -12.50 8.71 1.00
N PHE A 12 -13.06 8.86 -0.19
CA PHE A 12 -14.14 8.01 -0.70
C PHE A 12 -13.63 6.81 -1.51
N SER A 13 -12.38 6.38 -1.30
CA SER A 13 -11.88 5.17 -1.94
C SER A 13 -12.70 3.95 -1.49
N PRO A 14 -13.29 3.17 -2.41
CA PRO A 14 -14.08 1.99 -2.07
C PRO A 14 -13.20 0.81 -1.68
N VAL A 15 -11.88 0.96 -1.66
CA VAL A 15 -10.96 -0.01 -1.08
C VAL A 15 -9.96 0.74 -0.22
N TRP A 16 -9.78 0.26 1.01
CA TRP A 16 -8.82 0.82 1.95
C TRP A 16 -7.58 -0.05 2.05
N PHE A 17 -6.44 0.63 1.99
CA PHE A 17 -5.12 0.05 2.11
C PHE A 17 -4.47 0.60 3.38
N PRO A 18 -3.62 -0.18 4.07
CA PRO A 18 -2.91 0.32 5.22
C PRO A 18 -1.79 1.27 4.75
N PRO A 19 -1.44 2.30 5.53
CA PRO A 19 -0.34 3.20 5.15
C PRO A 19 1.03 2.51 5.20
N ARG A 20 1.14 1.40 5.95
CA ARG A 20 2.39 0.67 6.20
C ARG A 20 2.15 -0.83 6.23
N ALA A 21 3.17 -1.60 5.89
CA ALA A 21 3.17 -3.05 6.00
C ALA A 21 4.48 -3.54 6.63
N ALA A 22 4.36 -4.56 7.49
CA ALA A 22 5.51 -5.17 8.14
C ALA A 22 6.17 -6.21 7.24
N TRP A 23 7.48 -6.10 7.13
CA TRP A 23 8.33 -7.10 6.50
C TRP A 23 9.20 -7.79 7.55
N LYS A 24 9.29 -9.11 7.44
CA LYS A 24 10.20 -9.93 8.25
C LYS A 24 11.52 -10.06 7.49
N LYS A 25 12.64 -9.84 8.19
CA LYS A 25 13.97 -9.94 7.59
C LYS A 25 14.17 -11.27 6.85
N GLY A 26 14.55 -11.19 5.58
CA GLY A 26 14.79 -12.35 4.72
C GLY A 26 13.53 -12.97 4.10
N ALA A 27 12.34 -12.42 4.32
CA ALA A 27 11.13 -12.89 3.64
C ALA A 27 11.07 -12.39 2.19
N ASP A 28 10.56 -13.22 1.29
CA ASP A 28 10.33 -12.87 -0.12
C ASP A 28 8.98 -12.19 -0.37
N SER A 29 8.19 -11.98 0.68
CA SER A 29 6.87 -11.34 0.61
C SER A 29 6.56 -10.54 1.88
N PHE A 30 5.49 -9.74 1.82
CA PHE A 30 4.94 -9.01 2.96
C PHE A 30 3.41 -9.04 2.95
N ALA A 31 2.83 -9.04 4.14
CA ALA A 31 1.37 -9.11 4.31
C ALA A 31 0.75 -7.70 4.35
N VAL A 32 -0.35 -7.51 3.61
CA VAL A 32 -1.13 -6.27 3.55
C VAL A 32 -2.60 -6.59 3.82
N THR A 33 -3.19 -5.96 4.83
CA THR A 33 -4.62 -6.08 5.12
C THR A 33 -5.40 -4.99 4.40
N LEU A 34 -6.27 -5.38 3.47
CA LEU A 34 -7.11 -4.48 2.70
C LEU A 34 -8.58 -4.72 3.00
N THR A 35 -9.39 -3.66 2.91
CA THR A 35 -10.84 -3.73 3.15
C THR A 35 -11.60 -3.29 1.91
N ASN A 36 -12.46 -4.16 1.40
CA ASN A 36 -13.35 -3.89 0.29
C ASN A 36 -14.63 -3.19 0.80
N GLN A 37 -14.78 -1.91 0.46
CA GLN A 37 -15.94 -1.07 0.77
C GLN A 37 -16.86 -0.88 -0.46
N TYR A 38 -16.65 -1.60 -1.56
CA TYR A 38 -17.63 -1.63 -2.62
C TYR A 38 -18.95 -2.23 -2.11
N ASN A 39 -20.07 -1.74 -2.65
CA ASN A 39 -21.40 -2.27 -2.34
C ASN A 39 -21.68 -3.60 -3.06
N ALA A 40 -21.08 -3.83 -4.23
CA ALA A 40 -21.45 -4.94 -5.11
C ALA A 40 -20.29 -5.54 -5.92
N ILE A 41 -19.07 -5.00 -5.84
CA ILE A 41 -17.91 -5.48 -6.62
C ILE A 41 -17.02 -6.34 -5.72
N ASP A 42 -16.78 -7.59 -6.12
CA ASP A 42 -15.75 -8.43 -5.53
C ASP A 42 -14.38 -8.03 -6.13
N LEU A 43 -13.34 -8.00 -5.31
CA LEU A 43 -12.00 -7.64 -5.78
C LEU A 43 -11.39 -8.64 -6.76
N LYS A 44 -11.92 -9.87 -6.85
CA LYS A 44 -11.50 -10.83 -7.90
C LYS A 44 -11.84 -10.37 -9.31
N ASP A 45 -12.84 -9.48 -9.45
CA ASP A 45 -13.25 -8.91 -10.74
C ASP A 45 -12.43 -7.65 -11.08
N CYS A 46 -11.59 -7.19 -10.15
CA CYS A 46 -10.68 -6.07 -10.32
C CYS A 46 -9.27 -6.54 -10.70
N VAL A 47 -8.45 -5.62 -11.23
CA VAL A 47 -7.01 -5.84 -11.42
C VAL A 47 -6.23 -5.07 -10.36
N LEU A 48 -5.56 -5.79 -9.45
CA LEU A 48 -4.67 -5.18 -8.47
C LEU A 48 -3.22 -5.19 -8.96
N ARG A 49 -2.71 -4.02 -9.34
CA ARG A 49 -1.33 -3.80 -9.77
C ARG A 49 -0.46 -3.36 -8.60
N THR A 50 0.68 -4.00 -8.44
CA THR A 50 1.74 -3.56 -7.52
C THR A 50 2.89 -2.96 -8.30
N GLN A 51 3.48 -1.91 -7.74
CA GLN A 51 4.61 -1.17 -8.27
C GLN A 51 5.60 -1.00 -7.12
N GLN A 52 6.78 -1.62 -7.22
CA GLN A 52 7.73 -1.70 -6.11
C GLN A 52 9.03 -0.97 -6.42
N ASN A 53 9.58 -0.28 -5.42
CA ASN A 53 10.94 0.27 -5.47
C ASN A 53 11.51 0.49 -4.06
N SER A 54 12.75 0.98 -3.98
CA SER A 54 13.28 1.53 -2.73
C SER A 54 12.56 2.84 -2.37
N GLY A 55 12.46 3.12 -1.06
CA GLY A 55 11.82 4.31 -0.53
C GLY A 55 12.63 5.62 -0.65
N GLY A 56 13.69 5.64 -1.44
CA GLY A 56 14.62 6.78 -1.52
C GLY A 56 14.26 7.82 -2.59
N LYS A 57 15.26 8.62 -2.98
CA LYS A 57 15.19 9.69 -4.01
C LYS A 57 14.56 9.25 -5.35
N TRP A 58 14.48 7.95 -5.60
CA TRP A 58 14.01 7.34 -6.86
C TRP A 58 12.57 6.80 -6.80
N MET A 59 11.77 7.19 -5.80
CA MET A 59 10.34 6.84 -5.73
C MET A 59 9.56 7.22 -6.99
N SER A 60 9.96 8.28 -7.72
CA SER A 60 9.32 8.66 -8.99
C SER A 60 9.63 7.72 -10.16
N MET A 61 10.57 6.77 -10.01
CA MET A 61 10.99 5.84 -11.05
C MET A 61 10.27 4.49 -11.03
N VAL A 62 9.19 4.35 -10.25
CA VAL A 62 8.43 3.08 -10.23
C VAL A 62 7.59 2.94 -11.50
N ARG A 63 8.18 2.31 -12.52
CA ARG A 63 7.55 2.12 -13.85
C ARG A 63 7.10 0.68 -14.09
N GLN A 64 7.83 -0.28 -13.53
CA GLN A 64 7.47 -1.69 -13.62
C GLN A 64 6.29 -1.98 -12.70
N TYR A 65 5.41 -2.89 -13.13
CA TYR A 65 4.29 -3.36 -12.33
C TYR A 65 4.14 -4.87 -12.47
N ARG A 66 3.53 -5.47 -11.45
CA ARG A 66 3.02 -6.85 -11.50
C ARG A 66 1.62 -6.90 -10.91
N ASP A 67 0.75 -7.67 -11.54
CA ASP A 67 -0.59 -7.93 -11.04
C ASP A 67 -0.50 -8.95 -9.91
N VAL A 68 -1.29 -8.74 -8.86
CA VAL A 68 -1.42 -9.67 -7.72
C VAL A 68 -2.88 -10.08 -7.64
N PRO A 69 -3.19 -11.40 -7.70
CA PRO A 69 -4.56 -11.86 -7.56
C PRO A 69 -5.08 -11.53 -6.16
N VAL A 70 -6.32 -11.07 -6.08
CA VAL A 70 -6.99 -10.77 -4.82
C VAL A 70 -8.43 -11.26 -4.94
N THR A 71 -9.00 -11.77 -3.85
CA THR A 71 -10.42 -12.10 -3.77
C THR A 71 -10.93 -11.59 -2.44
N CYS A 72 -11.93 -10.73 -2.49
CA CYS A 72 -12.47 -10.11 -1.29
C CYS A 72 -13.89 -9.63 -1.62
N PRO A 73 -14.92 -10.30 -1.08
CA PRO A 73 -16.30 -9.89 -1.29
C PRO A 73 -16.56 -8.46 -0.79
N PRO A 74 -17.61 -7.79 -1.31
CA PRO A 74 -18.13 -6.54 -0.77
C PRO A 74 -18.24 -6.53 0.76
N GLY A 75 -17.75 -5.47 1.40
CA GLY A 75 -17.81 -5.27 2.86
C GLY A 75 -16.87 -6.16 3.68
N LYS A 76 -15.94 -6.89 3.06
CA LYS A 76 -15.00 -7.78 3.75
C LYS A 76 -13.58 -7.23 3.80
N THR A 77 -12.80 -7.80 4.70
CA THR A 77 -11.37 -7.54 4.86
C THR A 77 -10.61 -8.81 4.50
N VAL A 78 -9.48 -8.68 3.81
CA VAL A 78 -8.58 -9.78 3.47
C VAL A 78 -7.13 -9.38 3.73
N THR A 79 -6.31 -10.34 4.14
CA THR A 79 -4.85 -10.17 4.19
C THR A 79 -4.24 -10.81 2.96
N LEU A 80 -3.58 -9.98 2.15
CA LEU A 80 -2.89 -10.34 0.92
C LEU A 80 -1.41 -10.57 1.22
N ASP A 81 -0.85 -11.66 0.72
CA ASP A 81 0.60 -11.86 0.69
C ASP A 81 1.17 -11.31 -0.63
N VAL A 82 2.01 -10.28 -0.54
CA VAL A 82 2.53 -9.55 -1.71
C VAL A 82 3.99 -9.93 -1.93
N PRO A 83 4.33 -10.55 -3.07
CA PRO A 83 5.71 -10.93 -3.35
C PRO A 83 6.58 -9.69 -3.56
N ILE A 84 7.81 -9.72 -3.04
CA ILE A 84 8.82 -8.70 -3.29
C ILE A 84 9.58 -9.09 -4.54
N TRP A 85 9.22 -8.48 -5.67
CA TRP A 85 9.75 -8.85 -6.97
C TRP A 85 10.77 -7.86 -7.52
N HIS A 86 10.87 -6.67 -6.93
CA HIS A 86 11.81 -5.64 -7.40
C HIS A 86 13.10 -5.63 -6.56
N ASP A 87 14.25 -5.72 -7.22
CA ASP A 87 15.55 -5.83 -6.55
C ASP A 87 15.89 -4.59 -5.70
N GLY A 88 15.47 -3.40 -6.15
CA GLY A 88 15.64 -2.17 -5.37
C GLY A 88 14.91 -2.22 -4.02
N MET A 89 13.75 -2.88 -3.97
CA MET A 89 13.00 -3.06 -2.73
C MET A 89 13.67 -4.10 -1.83
N LYS A 90 14.11 -5.24 -2.41
CA LYS A 90 14.86 -6.27 -1.68
C LYS A 90 16.11 -5.70 -1.02
N LYS A 91 16.91 -4.95 -1.77
CA LYS A 91 18.13 -4.31 -1.27
C LYS A 91 17.83 -3.31 -0.16
N ALA A 92 16.86 -2.43 -0.36
CA ALA A 92 16.49 -1.44 0.65
C ALA A 92 16.06 -2.08 1.97
N LEU A 93 15.24 -3.12 1.91
CA LEU A 93 14.79 -3.85 3.10
C LEU A 93 15.93 -4.62 3.78
N ALA A 94 16.83 -5.24 3.00
CA ALA A 94 18.01 -5.93 3.53
C ALA A 94 18.98 -4.97 4.25
N ASP A 95 19.15 -3.75 3.73
CA ASP A 95 19.97 -2.68 4.30
C ASP A 95 19.31 -2.00 5.51
N GLY A 96 18.13 -2.44 5.93
CA GLY A 96 17.38 -1.88 7.07
C GLY A 96 16.66 -0.56 6.76
N SER A 97 16.51 -0.22 5.48
CA SER A 97 15.68 0.90 5.02
C SER A 97 14.24 0.45 4.77
N PHE A 98 13.42 1.33 4.20
CA PHE A 98 12.05 1.03 3.81
C PHE A 98 11.90 0.83 2.30
N GLY A 99 11.03 -0.10 1.94
CA GLY A 99 10.52 -0.31 0.61
C GLY A 99 9.28 0.55 0.35
N TYR A 100 9.04 0.82 -0.91
CA TYR A 100 7.85 1.50 -1.38
C TYR A 100 7.06 0.55 -2.28
N CYS A 101 5.78 0.35 -1.98
CA CYS A 101 4.87 -0.42 -2.82
C CYS A 101 3.60 0.39 -3.10
N ARG A 102 3.43 0.81 -4.35
CA ARG A 102 2.19 1.41 -4.84
C ARG A 102 1.24 0.34 -5.33
N PHE A 103 0.02 0.38 -4.85
CA PHE A 103 -1.10 -0.42 -5.30
C PHE A 103 -1.95 0.45 -6.24
N ASN A 104 -2.24 -0.07 -7.42
CA ASN A 104 -3.24 0.48 -8.31
C ASN A 104 -4.34 -0.57 -8.51
N LEU A 105 -5.53 -0.33 -7.99
CA LEU A 105 -6.68 -1.17 -8.26
C LEU A 105 -7.46 -0.59 -9.43
N LEU A 106 -7.65 -1.39 -10.48
CA LEU A 106 -8.50 -1.07 -11.61
C LEU A 106 -9.83 -1.81 -11.44
N ASP A 107 -10.90 -1.04 -11.31
CA ASP A 107 -12.28 -1.54 -11.35
C ASP A 107 -12.55 -2.27 -12.68
N PRO A 108 -13.37 -3.35 -12.72
CA PRO A 108 -13.75 -4.05 -13.94
C PRO A 108 -14.26 -3.13 -15.06
N LYS A 109 -14.87 -1.98 -14.72
CA LYS A 109 -15.34 -0.99 -15.71
C LYS A 109 -14.27 0.02 -16.15
N GLY A 110 -13.05 -0.07 -15.63
CA GLY A 110 -11.90 0.79 -15.97
C GLY A 110 -12.01 2.26 -15.52
N PHE A 111 -13.13 2.64 -14.90
CA PHE A 111 -13.47 4.05 -14.67
C PHE A 111 -12.68 4.69 -13.51
N ARG A 112 -12.19 3.90 -12.55
CA ARG A 112 -11.55 4.42 -11.33
C ARG A 112 -10.30 3.63 -10.94
N PRO A 113 -9.09 4.09 -11.33
CA PRO A 113 -7.88 3.61 -10.69
C PRO A 113 -7.83 4.11 -9.25
N ILE A 114 -7.87 3.21 -8.27
CA ILE A 114 -7.55 3.54 -6.88
C ILE A 114 -6.04 3.40 -6.73
N THR A 115 -5.38 4.44 -6.27
CA THR A 115 -3.94 4.41 -5.99
C THR A 115 -3.72 4.53 -4.50
N ALA A 116 -2.95 3.61 -3.93
CA ALA A 116 -2.53 3.66 -2.54
C ALA A 116 -1.05 3.35 -2.43
N ASP A 117 -0.36 4.14 -1.62
CA ASP A 117 1.08 4.02 -1.40
C ASP A 117 1.31 3.40 -0.02
N VAL A 118 1.93 2.22 0.00
CA VAL A 118 2.21 1.46 1.22
C VAL A 118 3.72 1.42 1.45
N PHE A 119 4.14 1.93 2.61
CA PHE A 119 5.54 1.82 3.03
C PHE A 119 5.78 0.46 3.68
N VAL A 120 6.69 -0.30 3.11
CA VAL A 120 7.06 -1.62 3.62
C VAL A 120 8.32 -1.46 4.45
N MET A 121 8.27 -1.88 5.71
CA MET A 121 9.35 -1.59 6.66
C MET A 121 9.71 -2.86 7.43
N PRO A 122 10.99 -3.04 7.83
CA PRO A 122 11.35 -4.05 8.79
C PRO A 122 10.47 -3.95 10.04
N LYS A 123 9.99 -5.10 10.55
CA LYS A 123 9.07 -5.15 11.71
C LYS A 123 9.56 -4.34 12.91
N GLU A 124 10.87 -4.33 13.14
CA GLU A 124 11.55 -3.59 14.20
C GLU A 124 11.41 -2.06 14.07
N MET A 125 11.30 -1.54 12.83
CA MET A 125 11.10 -0.11 12.57
C MET A 125 9.65 0.33 12.77
N ILE A 126 8.68 -0.55 12.54
CA ILE A 126 7.25 -0.19 12.66
C ILE A 126 6.88 0.22 14.07
N ALA A 127 7.46 -0.44 15.08
CA ALA A 127 7.25 -0.05 16.48
C ALA A 127 7.65 1.42 16.71
N ARG A 128 8.78 1.87 16.17
CA ARG A 128 9.29 3.25 16.31
C ARG A 128 8.44 4.30 15.59
N TYR A 129 7.71 3.91 14.54
CA TYR A 129 6.84 4.81 13.76
C TYR A 129 5.37 4.77 14.20
N ASN A 130 5.02 3.82 15.07
CA ASN A 130 3.73 3.76 15.74
C ASN A 130 3.75 4.46 17.10
N ASP A 131 4.93 4.83 17.61
CA ASP A 131 5.02 5.85 18.66
C ASP A 131 4.33 7.12 18.16
N VAL A 132 3.29 7.48 18.89
CA VAL A 132 2.31 8.50 18.59
C VAL A 132 3.02 9.78 18.16
N MET A 133 2.75 10.30 16.96
CA MET A 133 2.99 11.72 16.72
C MET A 133 2.11 12.47 17.72
N PRO A 134 2.66 13.21 18.69
CA PRO A 134 1.84 14.00 19.58
C PRO A 134 1.24 15.12 18.73
N VAL A 135 0.01 14.92 18.25
CA VAL A 135 -0.74 15.96 17.55
C VAL A 135 -1.86 16.38 18.50
N GLY A 136 -1.56 17.41 19.27
CA GLY A 136 -2.48 18.07 20.20
C GLY A 136 -1.84 19.37 20.71
N PRO A 137 -2.63 20.31 21.25
CA PRO A 137 -2.12 21.58 21.80
C PRO A 137 -1.10 21.40 22.94
N ASP A 138 -1.00 20.19 23.49
CA ASP A 138 -0.13 19.83 24.61
C ASP A 138 1.14 19.08 24.17
N ALA A 139 1.41 19.00 22.86
CA ALA A 139 2.63 18.38 22.34
C ALA A 139 3.87 19.22 22.70
N VAL A 140 4.68 18.73 23.64
CA VAL A 140 6.01 19.29 23.93
C VAL A 140 7.01 18.75 22.91
N LEU A 141 7.68 19.68 22.21
CA LEU A 141 8.74 19.41 21.22
C LEU A 141 9.96 18.71 21.83
#